data_AF-A0A6S6RQ78-F1
#
_entry.id   AF-A0A6S6RQ78-F1
#
_cell.length_a   1.000
_cell.length_b   1.000
_cell.length_c   1.000
_cell.angle_alpha   90.00
_cell.angle_beta   90.00
_cell.angle_gamma   90.00
#
_symmetry.space_group_name_H-M   'P 1'
#
loop_
_entity.id
_entity.type
_entity.pdbx_description
1 polymer ?
#
loop_
_entity_poly.entity_id
_entity_poly.type
_entity_poly.pdbx_seq_one_letter_code
_entity_poly.pdbx_strand_id
1 'polypeptide(L)' 'MQAKQLNYDHVTLTTFRDVAWNGVYYQKLGLTIIRAEKLTLSLQAILKKDVAYGFTASSRCAMQYIL' A
#
# COMPACT_ATOMS: atom_id res chain seq x y z
N MET A 1 -6.38 18.01 -1.96
CA MET A 1 -6.26 16.91 -0.97
C MET A 1 -5.64 17.47 0.31
N GLN A 2 -6.20 17.13 1.48
CA GLN A 2 -5.71 17.59 2.78
C GLN A 2 -4.21 17.32 3.00
N ALA A 3 -3.70 16.20 2.49
CA ALA A 3 -2.28 15.86 2.59
C ALA A 3 -1.35 16.86 1.88
N LYS A 4 -1.79 17.47 0.75
CA LYS A 4 -1.04 18.54 0.08
C LYS A 4 -0.98 19.82 0.90
N GLN A 5 -2.08 20.17 1.56
CA GLN A 5 -2.15 21.35 2.44
C GLN A 5 -1.23 21.21 3.65
N LEU A 6 -0.95 19.98 4.07
CA LEU A 6 -0.03 19.64 5.15
C LEU A 6 1.41 19.38 4.68
N ASN A 7 1.74 19.65 3.41
CA ASN A 7 3.06 19.44 2.81
C ASN A 7 3.61 18.01 2.96
N TYR A 8 2.76 16.99 2.87
CA TYR A 8 3.23 15.62 2.71
C TYR A 8 3.62 15.35 1.25
N ASP A 9 4.66 14.55 1.05
CA ASP A 9 5.16 14.18 -0.28
C ASP A 9 4.34 13.05 -0.93
N HIS A 10 3.74 12.20 -0.10
CA HIS A 10 3.01 11.02 -0.58
C HIS A 10 2.03 10.49 0.48
N VAL A 11 1.10 9.65 0.02
CA VAL A 11 0.20 8.85 0.87
C VAL A 11 0.48 7.38 0.62
N THR A 12 0.40 6.56 1.66
CA THR A 12 0.51 5.10 1.55
C THR A 12 -0.75 4.39 2.03
N LEU A 13 -0.98 3.17 1.53
CA LEU A 13 -2.02 2.26 2.00
C LEU A 13 -1.54 0.81 1.90
N THR A 14 -2.24 -0.11 2.57
CA THR A 14 -2.10 -1.55 2.32
C THR A 14 -3.42 -2.13 1.83
N THR A 15 -3.37 -3.10 0.92
CA THR A 15 -4.57 -3.66 0.29
C THR A 15 -4.29 -5.04 -0.30
N PHE A 16 -5.28 -5.65 -0.96
CA PHE A 16 -5.07 -6.87 -1.75
C PHE A 16 -4.49 -6.54 -3.12
N ARG A 17 -3.45 -7.29 -3.52
CA ARG A 17 -2.69 -7.05 -4.75
C ARG A 17 -3.52 -7.26 -6.01
N ASP A 18 -4.14 -8.44 -6.12
CA ASP A 18 -4.71 -8.93 -7.39
C ASP A 18 -6.25 -8.88 -7.42
N VAL A 19 -6.87 -8.40 -6.34
CA VAL A 19 -8.33 -8.24 -6.28
C VAL A 19 -8.73 -6.99 -7.06
N ALA A 20 -9.63 -7.15 -8.03
CA ALA A 20 -9.99 -6.11 -9.00
C ALA A 20 -10.52 -4.81 -8.36
N TRP A 21 -11.21 -4.91 -7.22
CA TRP A 21 -11.74 -3.78 -6.46
C TRP A 21 -10.75 -3.21 -5.41
N ASN A 22 -9.53 -3.75 -5.33
CA ASN A 22 -8.44 -3.32 -4.44
C ASN A 22 -7.24 -2.80 -5.25
N GLY A 23 -6.14 -3.56 -5.32
CA GLY A 23 -4.86 -3.12 -5.90
C GLY A 23 -5.02 -2.62 -7.33
N VAL A 24 -5.77 -3.34 -8.17
CA VAL A 24 -6.05 -2.93 -9.55
C VAL A 24 -6.88 -1.63 -9.60
N TYR A 25 -7.83 -1.45 -8.68
CA TYR A 25 -8.59 -0.21 -8.57
C TYR A 25 -7.67 0.97 -8.19
N TYR A 26 -6.81 0.80 -7.19
CA TYR A 26 -5.88 1.85 -6.77
C TYR A 26 -4.82 2.16 -7.83
N GLN A 27 -4.38 1.18 -8.61
CA GLN A 27 -3.50 1.40 -9.77
C GLN A 27 -4.13 2.35 -10.79
N LYS A 28 -5.44 2.19 -11.07
CA LYS A 28 -6.18 3.10 -11.97
C LYS A 28 -6.28 4.53 -11.42
N LEU A 29 -6.22 4.69 -10.10
CA LEU A 29 -6.16 6.00 -9.44
C LEU A 29 -4.75 6.61 -9.39
N GLY A 30 -3.75 5.94 -9.99
CA GLY A 30 -2.37 6.41 -10.05
C GLY A 30 -1.49 5.94 -8.89
N LEU A 31 -1.97 5.06 -8.02
CA LEU A 31 -1.13 4.45 -6.99
C LEU A 31 -0.23 3.37 -7.58
N THR A 32 0.97 3.25 -7.02
CA THR A 32 1.93 2.21 -7.43
C THR A 32 2.27 1.30 -6.26
N ILE A 33 2.52 0.03 -6.54
CA ILE A 33 2.98 -0.93 -5.52
C ILE A 33 4.39 -0.53 -5.07
N ILE A 34 4.60 -0.42 -3.76
CA ILE A 34 5.91 -0.19 -3.18
C ILE A 34 6.69 -1.51 -3.23
N ARG A 35 7.89 -1.48 -3.83
CA ARG A 35 8.79 -2.63 -3.88
C ARG A 35 9.23 -3.01 -2.46
N ALA A 36 9.46 -4.31 -2.22
CA ALA A 36 9.80 -4.81 -0.89
C ALA A 36 11.02 -4.10 -0.29
N GLU A 37 12.04 -3.84 -1.11
CA GLU A 37 13.26 -3.11 -0.73
C GLU A 37 13.02 -1.66 -0.26
N LYS A 38 11.89 -1.06 -0.64
CA LYS A 38 11.52 0.33 -0.29
C LYS A 38 10.46 0.40 0.80
N LEU A 39 10.00 -0.73 1.33
CA LEU A 39 9.03 -0.73 2.42
C LEU A 39 9.68 -0.22 3.71
N THR A 40 9.05 0.76 4.32
CA THR A 40 9.42 1.19 5.68
C THR A 40 9.17 0.06 6.68
N LEU A 41 9.85 0.10 7.83
CA LEU A 41 9.64 -0.87 8.90
C LEU A 41 8.18 -0.93 9.38
N SER A 42 7.49 0.22 9.39
CA SER A 42 6.07 0.29 9.74
C SER A 42 5.17 -0.45 8.75
N LEU A 43 5.40 -0.29 7.44
CA LEU A 43 4.63 -1.01 6.41
C LEU A 43 4.92 -2.51 6.44
N GLN A 44 6.17 -2.91 6.67
CA GLN A 44 6.53 -4.32 6.84
C GLN A 44 5.81 -4.94 8.04
N ALA A 45 5.73 -4.23 9.17
CA ALA A 45 5.03 -4.68 10.36
C ALA A 45 3.52 -4.85 10.11
N ILE A 46 2.89 -3.92 9.38
CA ILE A 46 1.47 -4.02 9.00
C ILE A 46 1.23 -5.26 8.13
N LEU A 47 2.03 -5.46 7.08
CA LEU A 47 1.88 -6.62 6.19
C LEU A 47 2.17 -7.94 6.92
N LYS A 48 3.13 -7.97 7.86
CA LYS A 48 3.39 -9.14 8.70
C LYS A 48 2.20 -9.46 9.61
N LYS A 49 1.53 -8.43 10.15
CA LYS A 49 0.32 -8.59 10.95
C LYS A 49 -0.83 -9.17 10.13
N ASP A 50 -1.00 -8.72 8.88
CA ASP A 50 -1.96 -9.31 7.95
C ASP A 50 -1.70 -10.82 7.74
N VAL A 51 -0.43 -11.21 7.58
CA VAL A 51 -0.06 -12.64 7.46
C VAL A 51 -0.36 -13.41 8.74
N ALA A 52 -0.09 -12.83 9.91
CA ALA A 52 -0.44 -13.44 11.19
C ALA A 52 -1.95 -13.64 11.38
N TYR A 53 -2.79 -12.87 10.67
CA TYR A 53 -4.24 -13.05 10.62
C TYR A 53 -4.71 -14.05 9.55
N GLY A 54 -3.80 -14.72 8.86
CA GLY A 54 -4.11 -15.80 7.92
C GLY A 54 -4.13 -15.38 6.45
N PHE A 55 -3.75 -14.14 6.11
CA PHE A 55 -3.61 -13.75 4.72
C PHE A 55 -2.30 -14.28 4.11
N THR A 56 -2.35 -14.73 2.86
CA THR A 56 -1.14 -15.11 2.12
C THR A 56 -0.27 -13.87 1.89
N ALA A 57 1.03 -13.95 2.19
CA ALA A 57 1.95 -12.81 2.08
C ALA A 57 1.96 -12.17 0.67
N SER A 58 1.90 -12.97 -0.39
CA SER A 58 1.87 -12.48 -1.78
C SER A 58 0.56 -11.76 -2.14
N SER A 59 -0.55 -12.08 -1.45
CA SER A 59 -1.87 -11.51 -1.71
C SER A 59 -2.01 -10.07 -1.23
N ARG A 60 -1.14 -9.61 -0.31
CA ARG A 60 -1.16 -8.26 0.25
C ARG A 60 -0.01 -7.43 -0.31
N CYS A 61 -0.23 -6.13 -0.41
CA CYS A 61 0.82 -5.18 -0.81
C CYS A 61 0.61 -3.83 -0.13
N ALA A 62 1.70 -3.05 -0.03
CA ALA A 62 1.61 -1.62 0.23
C ALA A 62 1.69 -0.86 -1.10
N MET A 63 0.95 0.24 -1.18
CA MET A 63 0.93 1.11 -2.34
C MET A 63 1.17 2.56 -1.91
N GLN A 64 1.63 3.40 -2.84
CA GLN A 64 1.83 4.82 -2.62
C GLN A 64 1.21 5.67 -3.74
N TYR A 65 0.78 6.87 -3.38
CA TYR A 65 0.45 7.97 -4.27
C TYR A 65 1.39 9.13 -3.99
N ILE A 66 2.17 9.57 -4.98
CA ILE A 66 2.98 10.78 -4.85
C ILE A 66 2.06 11.98 -5.06
N LEU A 67 2.12 12.95 -4.15
CA LEU A 67 1.21 14.11 -4.10
C LEU A 67 1.64 15.20 -5.08
#